data_AF-A0A9E5AWL4-F1
#
_entry.id   AF-A0A9E5AWL4-F1
#
_cell.length_a   1.000
_cell.length_b   1.000
_cell.length_c   1.000
_cell.angle_alpha   90.00
_cell.angle_beta   90.00
_cell.angle_gamma   90.00
#
_symmetry.space_group_name_H-M   'P 1'
#
loop_
_entity.id
_entity.type
_entity.pdbx_description
1 polymer ?
#
loop_
_entity_poly.entity_id
_entity_poly.type
_entity_poly.pdbx_seq_one_letter_code
_entity_poly.pdbx_strand_id
1 'polypeptide(L)'
;MADEKEAPIDRLWRGYSGVFKEFDDLMLARWMAQTLGQLEGRVWRYSHPLMGAYRVAAEVAHERQIWLKRLASPPPAYGAAPCCRAPLLPLISRDLIESGLVCVHCNGTAVPLDEVGDAMGELKKWADAYAPLHAVAHWDDRQRKRAANYNRALDDAAVAGEQLLARLGGELAPRLLASWPAVVWEDQDECLDVRPEDIPC
;
A
#
# COMPACT_ATOMS: atom_id res chain seq x y z
N MET A 1 13.64 25.22 -19.95
CA MET A 1 12.87 24.17 -19.24
C MET A 1 12.76 24.67 -17.82
N ALA A 2 11.55 24.97 -17.36
CA ALA A 2 11.34 25.51 -16.03
C ALA A 2 11.85 24.50 -15.00
N ASP A 3 12.71 24.97 -14.11
CA ASP A 3 13.19 24.23 -12.94
C ASP A 3 11.99 24.08 -12.00
N GLU A 4 11.18 23.03 -12.21
CA GLU A 4 10.18 22.61 -11.23
C GLU A 4 10.96 22.26 -9.97
N LYS A 5 10.90 23.17 -8.98
CA LYS A 5 11.49 22.93 -7.66
C LYS A 5 10.89 21.63 -7.14
N GLU A 6 11.73 20.61 -7.10
CA GLU A 6 11.40 19.31 -6.53
C GLU A 6 10.72 19.49 -5.17
N ALA A 7 9.59 18.84 -4.97
CA ALA A 7 8.84 18.99 -3.73
C ALA A 7 9.72 18.52 -2.55
N PRO A 8 9.62 19.16 -1.37
CA PRO A 8 10.43 18.77 -0.21
C PRO A 8 10.35 17.28 0.14
N ILE A 9 9.19 16.66 -0.12
CA ILE A 9 8.95 15.23 0.10
C ILE A 9 9.72 14.34 -0.89
N ASP A 10 9.80 14.72 -2.16
CA ASP A 10 10.54 13.96 -3.19
C ASP A 10 12.03 13.96 -2.86
N ARG A 11 12.55 15.11 -2.39
CA ARG A 11 13.93 15.23 -1.93
C ARG A 11 14.21 14.33 -0.72
N LEU A 12 13.26 14.22 0.20
CA LEU A 12 13.36 13.35 1.37
C LEU A 12 13.40 11.87 0.94
N TRP A 13 12.48 11.44 0.08
CA TRP A 13 12.44 10.09 -0.47
C TRP A 13 13.72 9.74 -1.24
N ARG A 14 14.24 10.69 -2.03
CA ARG A 14 15.54 10.53 -2.68
C ARG A 14 16.66 10.29 -1.66
N GLY A 15 16.65 11.03 -0.55
CA GLY A 15 17.58 10.81 0.55
C GLY A 15 17.51 9.39 1.12
N TYR A 16 16.30 8.89 1.40
CA TYR A 16 16.10 7.51 1.88
C TYR A 16 16.51 6.45 0.85
N SER A 17 16.32 6.72 -0.45
CA SER A 17 16.76 5.81 -1.52
C SER A 17 18.29 5.69 -1.63
N GLY A 18 19.05 6.66 -1.10
CA GLY A 18 20.51 6.73 -1.23
C GLY A 18 21.22 5.45 -0.79
N VAL A 19 20.84 4.92 0.38
CA VAL A 19 21.43 3.68 0.93
C VAL A 19 21.27 2.50 -0.04
N PHE A 20 20.09 2.34 -0.65
CA PHE A 20 19.84 1.23 -1.58
C PHE A 20 20.43 1.47 -2.98
N LYS A 21 20.65 2.73 -3.37
CA LYS A 21 21.36 3.09 -4.60
C LYS A 21 22.85 2.77 -4.51
N GLU A 22 23.44 2.82 -3.32
CA GLU A 22 24.83 2.43 -3.07
C GLU A 22 25.05 0.91 -3.07
N PHE A 23 24.01 0.11 -2.83
CA PHE A 23 24.11 -1.35 -2.91
C PHE A 23 24.40 -1.80 -4.33
N ASP A 24 25.34 -2.74 -4.50
CA ASP A 24 25.43 -3.48 -5.76
C ASP A 24 24.19 -4.35 -5.99
N ASP A 25 24.01 -4.85 -7.22
CA ASP A 25 22.79 -5.57 -7.60
C ASP A 25 22.58 -6.85 -6.76
N LEU A 26 23.67 -7.54 -6.40
CA LEU A 26 23.61 -8.78 -5.64
C LEU A 26 23.26 -8.52 -4.17
N MET A 27 23.84 -7.47 -3.58
CA MET A 27 23.54 -7.01 -2.23
C MET A 27 22.08 -6.59 -2.12
N LEU A 28 21.58 -5.79 -3.08
CA LEU A 28 20.17 -5.40 -3.14
C LEU A 28 19.25 -6.61 -3.28
N ALA A 29 19.56 -7.53 -4.21
CA ALA A 29 18.77 -8.75 -4.40
C ALA A 29 18.68 -9.60 -3.12
N ARG A 30 19.82 -9.81 -2.44
CA ARG A 30 19.89 -10.59 -1.19
C ARG A 30 19.14 -9.92 -0.05
N TRP A 31 19.35 -8.61 0.12
CA TRP A 31 18.67 -7.84 1.16
C TRP A 31 17.15 -7.93 0.97
N MET A 32 16.65 -7.71 -0.25
CA MET A 32 15.22 -7.80 -0.51
C MET A 32 14.65 -9.22 -0.31
N ALA A 33 15.36 -10.25 -0.77
CA ALA A 33 14.93 -11.63 -0.57
C ALA A 33 14.88 -12.01 0.92
N GLN A 34 15.87 -11.57 1.70
CA GLN A 34 15.91 -11.80 3.14
C GLN A 34 14.79 -11.04 3.87
N THR A 35 14.54 -9.79 3.49
CA THR A 35 13.45 -8.98 4.05
C THR A 35 12.09 -9.59 3.74
N LEU A 36 11.85 -10.12 2.54
CA LEU A 36 10.62 -10.86 2.23
C LEU A 36 10.39 -12.03 3.21
N GLY A 37 11.44 -12.78 3.54
CA GLY A 37 11.34 -13.86 4.53
C GLY A 37 10.98 -13.36 5.94
N GLN A 38 11.27 -12.10 6.28
CA GLN A 38 10.82 -11.49 7.54
C GLN A 38 9.35 -11.05 7.49
N LEU A 39 8.82 -10.77 6.30
CA LEU A 39 7.43 -10.35 6.11
C LEU A 39 6.45 -11.53 6.13
N GLU A 40 6.93 -12.74 5.87
CA GLU A 40 6.11 -13.94 5.73
C GLU A 40 5.24 -14.25 6.97
N GLY A 41 4.02 -14.72 6.72
CA GLY A 41 3.05 -15.17 7.70
C GLY A 41 2.25 -14.05 8.39
N ARG A 42 2.37 -12.80 7.93
CA ARG A 42 1.75 -11.65 8.60
C ARG A 42 1.11 -10.68 7.63
N VAL A 43 0.15 -9.94 8.16
CA VAL A 43 -0.36 -8.72 7.57
C VAL A 43 0.49 -7.55 8.05
N TRP A 44 0.86 -6.66 7.14
CA TRP A 44 1.71 -5.51 7.42
C TRP A 44 0.97 -4.20 7.17
N ARG A 45 1.03 -3.32 8.17
CA ARG A 45 0.71 -1.91 7.98
C ARG A 45 1.67 -1.31 6.96
N TYR A 46 1.15 -0.56 6.01
CA TYR A 46 1.94 0.15 5.02
C TYR A 46 2.91 1.14 5.67
N SER A 47 2.51 1.76 6.79
CA SER A 47 3.32 2.65 7.61
C SER A 47 4.47 1.98 8.36
N HIS A 48 4.51 0.63 8.44
CA HIS A 48 5.52 -0.07 9.22
C HIS A 48 6.94 0.25 8.71
N PRO A 49 7.92 0.64 9.56
CA PRO A 49 9.24 1.10 9.10
C PRO A 49 9.99 0.11 8.20
N LEU A 50 9.91 -1.20 8.49
CA LEU A 50 10.48 -2.25 7.63
C LEU A 50 9.80 -2.30 6.25
N MET A 51 8.48 -2.07 6.20
CA MET A 51 7.72 -2.04 4.95
C MET A 51 8.09 -0.79 4.14
N GLY A 52 8.21 0.37 4.81
CA GLY A 52 8.73 1.60 4.20
C GLY A 52 10.12 1.39 3.59
N ALA A 53 11.07 0.83 4.34
CA ALA A 53 12.40 0.51 3.84
C ALA A 53 12.38 -0.47 2.66
N TYR A 54 11.54 -1.51 2.73
CA TYR A 54 11.39 -2.46 1.64
C TYR A 54 10.86 -1.81 0.37
N ARG A 55 9.89 -0.90 0.46
CA ARG A 55 9.32 -0.21 -0.69
C ARG A 55 10.31 0.73 -1.37
N VAL A 56 11.08 1.47 -0.59
CA VAL A 56 12.18 2.30 -1.13
C VAL A 56 13.21 1.42 -1.85
N ALA A 57 13.59 0.28 -1.27
CA ALA A 57 14.47 -0.68 -1.93
C ALA A 57 13.83 -1.27 -3.20
N ALA A 58 12.52 -1.53 -3.17
CA ALA A 58 11.76 -2.09 -4.28
C ALA A 58 11.68 -1.15 -5.48
N GLU A 59 11.57 0.16 -5.25
CA GLU A 59 11.65 1.18 -6.32
C GLU A 59 13.01 1.11 -7.02
N VAL A 60 14.11 1.19 -6.27
CA VAL A 60 15.47 1.09 -6.81
C VAL A 60 15.69 -0.26 -7.51
N ALA A 61 15.16 -1.34 -6.95
CA ALA A 61 15.28 -2.67 -7.53
C ALA A 61 14.43 -2.85 -8.80
N HIS A 62 13.28 -2.19 -8.88
CA HIS A 62 12.44 -2.16 -10.08
C HIS A 62 13.14 -1.40 -11.19
N GLU A 63 13.68 -0.20 -10.93
CA GLU A 63 14.49 0.56 -11.89
C GLU A 63 15.65 -0.28 -12.45
N ARG A 64 16.34 -1.02 -11.57
CA ARG A 64 17.49 -1.87 -11.93
C ARG A 64 17.12 -3.27 -12.41
N GLN A 65 15.82 -3.58 -12.49
CA GLN A 65 15.28 -4.88 -12.93
C GLN A 65 15.90 -6.08 -12.17
N ILE A 66 16.12 -5.93 -10.86
CA ILE A 66 16.88 -6.88 -10.03
C ILE A 66 16.29 -8.29 -10.10
N TRP A 67 14.96 -8.43 -10.04
CA TRP A 67 14.30 -9.73 -10.08
C TRP A 67 14.43 -10.44 -11.44
N LEU A 68 14.54 -9.70 -12.54
CA LEU A 68 14.77 -10.28 -13.87
C LEU A 68 16.20 -10.80 -14.05
N LYS A 69 17.16 -10.25 -13.29
CA LYS A 69 18.57 -10.69 -13.29
C LYS A 69 18.79 -12.01 -12.55
N ARG A 70 17.84 -12.46 -11.72
CA ARG A 70 17.88 -13.74 -10.98
C ARG A 70 19.13 -13.90 -10.09
N LEU A 71 19.58 -12.81 -9.47
CA LEU A 71 20.79 -12.77 -8.64
C LEU A 71 20.60 -13.36 -7.24
N ALA A 72 19.36 -13.37 -6.74
CA ALA A 72 18.96 -14.04 -5.51
C ALA A 72 17.59 -14.70 -5.72
N SER A 73 17.34 -15.80 -5.02
CA SER A 73 16.04 -16.46 -5.03
C SER A 73 15.14 -15.82 -3.98
N PRO A 74 13.91 -15.39 -4.33
CA PRO A 74 12.95 -14.99 -3.32
C PRO A 74 12.52 -16.20 -2.48
N PRO A 75 11.94 -15.98 -1.28
CA PRO A 75 11.39 -17.08 -0.50
C PRO A 75 10.33 -17.85 -1.33
N PRO A 76 10.32 -19.20 -1.28
CA PRO A 76 9.52 -20.01 -2.22
C PRO A 76 8.02 -19.76 -2.19
N ALA A 77 7.48 -19.26 -1.07
CA ALA A 77 6.06 -18.97 -0.91
C ALA A 77 5.60 -17.75 -1.73
N TYR A 78 6.52 -16.88 -2.15
CA TYR A 78 6.19 -15.70 -2.95
C TYR A 78 6.21 -16.05 -4.44
N GLY A 79 5.02 -16.18 -5.03
CA GLY A 79 4.84 -16.30 -6.48
C GLY A 79 5.34 -15.06 -7.24
N ALA A 80 5.47 -15.13 -8.56
CA ALA A 80 5.84 -13.96 -9.36
C ALA A 80 4.61 -13.09 -9.66
N ALA A 81 4.69 -11.79 -9.36
CA ALA A 81 3.67 -10.82 -9.73
C ALA A 81 3.54 -10.72 -11.26
N PRO A 82 2.32 -10.66 -11.82
CA PRO A 82 2.10 -10.64 -13.27
C PRO A 82 2.63 -9.36 -13.92
N CYS A 83 2.58 -8.23 -13.22
CA CYS A 83 2.94 -6.91 -13.73
C CYS A 83 4.45 -6.71 -13.97
N CYS A 84 5.30 -7.17 -13.04
CA CYS A 84 6.74 -6.87 -13.08
C CYS A 84 7.64 -8.09 -12.80
N ARG A 85 7.06 -9.27 -12.59
CA ARG A 85 7.76 -10.53 -12.25
C ARG A 85 8.54 -10.50 -10.93
N ALA A 86 8.43 -9.43 -10.14
CA ALA A 86 8.91 -9.39 -8.76
C ALA A 86 8.13 -10.38 -7.88
N PRO A 87 8.65 -10.77 -6.71
CA PRO A 87 7.91 -11.58 -5.74
C PRO A 87 6.60 -10.88 -5.33
N LEU A 88 5.48 -11.59 -5.44
CA LEU A 88 4.15 -11.07 -5.23
C LEU A 88 3.91 -10.75 -3.76
N LEU A 89 3.90 -9.45 -3.45
CA LEU A 89 3.50 -8.91 -2.16
C LEU A 89 2.37 -7.91 -2.42
N PRO A 90 1.10 -8.33 -2.30
CA PRO A 90 -0.05 -7.49 -2.63
C PRO A 90 -0.30 -6.45 -1.54
N LEU A 91 -0.71 -5.26 -1.97
CA LEU A 91 -1.16 -4.13 -1.14
C LEU A 91 -2.66 -3.91 -1.35
N ILE A 92 -3.43 -3.87 -0.27
CA ILE A 92 -4.80 -3.36 -0.27
C ILE A 92 -4.74 -1.85 -0.04
N SER A 93 -5.27 -1.06 -0.98
CA SER A 93 -5.45 0.38 -0.83
C SER A 93 -6.93 0.75 -0.78
N ARG A 94 -7.23 2.03 -0.52
CA ARG A 94 -8.60 2.55 -0.64
C ARG A 94 -9.20 2.45 -2.04
N ASP A 95 -8.36 2.45 -3.08
CA ASP A 95 -8.76 2.37 -4.50
C ASP A 95 -8.94 0.92 -4.98
N LEU A 96 -9.36 0.02 -4.08
CA LEU A 96 -9.45 -1.42 -4.32
C LEU A 96 -10.39 -1.77 -5.49
N ILE A 97 -11.48 -1.02 -5.67
CA ILE A 97 -12.47 -1.27 -6.73
C ILE A 97 -11.86 -0.99 -8.10
N GLU A 98 -11.07 0.06 -8.21
CA GLU A 98 -10.45 0.51 -9.45
C GLU A 98 -9.17 -0.26 -9.78
N SER A 99 -8.36 -0.56 -8.76
CA SER A 99 -6.99 -1.04 -8.93
C SER A 99 -6.79 -2.53 -8.63
N GLY A 100 -7.72 -3.18 -7.95
CA GLY A 100 -7.49 -4.48 -7.33
C GLY A 100 -6.45 -4.40 -6.20
N LEU A 101 -5.71 -5.49 -5.96
CA LEU A 101 -4.56 -5.46 -5.08
C LEU A 101 -3.35 -4.92 -5.83
N VAL A 102 -2.68 -3.93 -5.25
CA VAL A 102 -1.57 -3.19 -5.86
C VAL A 102 -0.24 -3.90 -5.61
N CYS A 103 0.67 -3.88 -6.58
CA CYS A 103 2.03 -4.39 -6.43
C CYS A 103 2.92 -3.36 -5.71
N VAL A 104 3.52 -3.73 -4.58
CA VAL A 104 4.42 -2.83 -3.84
C VAL A 104 5.73 -2.48 -4.56
N HIS A 105 6.06 -3.17 -5.65
CA HIS A 105 7.30 -2.94 -6.41
C HIS A 105 7.14 -1.94 -7.56
N CYS A 106 5.98 -1.91 -8.21
CA CYS A 106 5.78 -1.11 -9.42
C CYS A 106 4.44 -0.36 -9.46
N ASN A 107 3.63 -0.43 -8.40
CA ASN A 107 2.30 0.17 -8.28
C ASN A 107 1.27 -0.25 -9.35
N GLY A 108 1.57 -1.26 -10.17
CA GLY A 108 0.59 -1.87 -11.07
C GLY A 108 -0.34 -2.83 -10.32
N THR A 109 -1.44 -3.25 -10.95
CA THR A 109 -2.31 -4.30 -10.42
C THR A 109 -1.54 -5.61 -10.29
N ALA A 110 -1.40 -6.10 -9.06
CA ALA A 110 -0.80 -7.39 -8.73
C ALA A 110 -1.84 -8.52 -8.79
N VAL A 111 -3.05 -8.25 -8.30
CA VAL A 111 -4.18 -9.20 -8.32
C VAL A 111 -5.47 -8.42 -8.64
N PRO A 112 -6.14 -8.71 -9.76
CA PRO A 112 -7.48 -8.17 -10.05
C PRO A 112 -8.49 -8.50 -8.93
N LEU A 113 -9.45 -7.60 -8.66
CA LEU A 113 -10.39 -7.80 -7.55
C LEU A 113 -11.22 -9.09 -7.70
N ASP A 114 -11.60 -9.46 -8.92
CA ASP A 114 -12.34 -10.68 -9.24
C ASP A 114 -11.51 -11.98 -9.08
N GLU A 115 -10.20 -11.86 -8.95
CA GLU A 115 -9.28 -12.98 -8.69
C GLU A 115 -8.92 -13.13 -7.20
N VAL A 116 -9.46 -12.28 -6.31
CA VAL A 116 -9.14 -12.31 -4.86
C VAL A 116 -9.77 -13.52 -4.14
N GLY A 117 -10.73 -14.21 -4.76
CA GLY A 117 -11.37 -15.40 -4.23
C GLY A 117 -12.40 -15.08 -3.14
N ASP A 118 -12.49 -15.92 -2.11
CA ASP A 118 -13.58 -15.90 -1.13
C ASP A 118 -13.72 -14.58 -0.34
N ALA A 119 -12.63 -13.84 -0.20
CA ALA A 119 -12.63 -12.55 0.49
C ALA A 119 -13.15 -11.38 -0.37
N MET A 120 -13.26 -11.55 -1.69
CA MET A 120 -13.66 -10.50 -2.64
C MET A 120 -14.96 -9.80 -2.21
N GLY A 121 -15.98 -10.57 -1.82
CA GLY A 121 -17.29 -10.01 -1.47
C GLY A 121 -17.24 -9.06 -0.27
N GLU A 122 -16.47 -9.40 0.77
CA GLU A 122 -16.33 -8.56 1.96
C GLU A 122 -15.42 -7.36 1.73
N LEU A 123 -14.35 -7.54 0.93
CA LEU A 123 -13.47 -6.46 0.52
C LEU A 123 -14.20 -5.42 -0.34
N LYS A 124 -15.06 -5.87 -1.26
CA LYS A 124 -15.91 -4.98 -2.04
C LYS A 124 -16.88 -4.19 -1.17
N LYS A 125 -17.57 -4.85 -0.23
CA LYS A 125 -18.46 -4.16 0.73
C LYS A 125 -17.71 -3.13 1.56
N TRP A 126 -16.47 -3.46 1.98
CA TRP A 126 -15.63 -2.52 2.71
C TRP A 126 -15.31 -1.28 1.86
N ALA A 127 -14.88 -1.48 0.61
CA ALA A 127 -14.54 -0.36 -0.28
C ALA A 127 -15.77 0.49 -0.62
N ASP A 128 -16.92 -0.14 -0.88
CA ASP A 128 -18.20 0.55 -1.10
C ASP A 128 -18.64 1.40 0.12
N ALA A 129 -18.30 0.96 1.34
CA ALA A 129 -18.56 1.70 2.57
C ALA A 129 -17.52 2.82 2.81
N TYR A 130 -16.27 2.60 2.40
CA TYR A 130 -15.17 3.55 2.60
C TYR A 130 -15.24 4.74 1.62
N ALA A 131 -15.54 4.47 0.35
CA ALA A 131 -15.58 5.47 -0.72
C ALA A 131 -16.41 6.74 -0.38
N PRO A 132 -17.65 6.65 0.15
CA PRO A 132 -18.41 7.85 0.49
C PRO A 132 -17.84 8.65 1.66
N LEU A 133 -17.06 8.04 2.56
CA LEU A 133 -16.37 8.74 3.64
C LEU A 133 -15.20 9.54 3.08
N HIS A 134 -14.34 8.91 2.27
CA HIS A 134 -13.23 9.57 1.58
C HIS A 134 -13.71 10.73 0.71
N ALA A 135 -14.86 10.56 0.04
CA ALA A 135 -15.45 11.59 -0.81
C ALA A 135 -15.80 12.89 -0.07
N VAL A 136 -15.97 12.88 1.27
CA VAL A 136 -16.24 14.09 2.05
C VAL A 136 -15.10 15.10 1.92
N ALA A 137 -13.84 14.65 1.94
CA ALA A 137 -12.66 15.50 1.73
C ALA A 137 -12.67 16.24 0.39
N HIS A 138 -13.29 15.61 -0.62
CA HIS A 138 -13.33 16.08 -2.01
C HIS A 138 -14.66 16.75 -2.38
N TRP A 139 -15.54 17.04 -1.41
CA TRP A 139 -16.79 17.75 -1.70
C TRP A 139 -16.55 19.11 -2.35
N ASP A 140 -17.35 19.42 -3.36
CA ASP A 140 -17.37 20.72 -4.01
C ASP A 140 -18.01 21.80 -3.12
N ASP A 141 -17.87 23.08 -3.52
CA ASP A 141 -18.44 24.21 -2.77
C ASP A 141 -19.96 24.10 -2.55
N ARG A 142 -20.68 23.45 -3.46
CA ARG A 142 -22.13 23.28 -3.37
C ARG A 142 -22.50 22.24 -2.32
N GLN A 143 -21.78 21.12 -2.29
CA GLN A 143 -21.90 20.08 -1.29
C GLN A 143 -21.53 20.61 0.10
N ARG A 144 -20.41 21.33 0.21
CA ARG A 144 -19.96 21.97 1.46
C ARG A 144 -20.98 22.96 2.01
N LYS A 145 -21.61 23.78 1.17
CA LYS A 145 -22.67 24.72 1.56
C LYS A 145 -24.00 24.05 1.93
N ARG A 146 -24.26 22.86 1.40
CA ARG A 146 -25.43 22.05 1.78
C ARG A 146 -25.24 21.35 3.12
N ALA A 147 -24.01 21.01 3.47
CA ALA A 147 -23.67 20.56 4.80
C ALA A 147 -23.84 21.71 5.79
N ALA A 148 -24.58 21.49 6.87
CA ALA A 148 -24.75 22.49 7.92
C ALA A 148 -23.42 22.84 8.60
N ASN A 149 -22.51 21.88 8.70
CA ASN A 149 -21.15 22.05 9.20
C ASN A 149 -20.21 21.07 8.47
N TYR A 150 -19.43 21.56 7.54
CA TYR A 150 -18.49 20.75 6.76
C TYR A 150 -17.35 20.18 7.62
N ASN A 151 -16.80 20.96 8.55
CA ASN A 151 -15.72 20.50 9.42
C ASN A 151 -16.18 19.30 10.26
N ARG A 152 -17.38 19.38 10.83
CA ARG A 152 -17.97 18.25 11.55
C ARG A 152 -18.16 17.03 10.65
N ALA A 153 -18.58 17.22 9.40
CA ALA A 153 -18.73 16.11 8.46
C ALA A 153 -17.38 15.46 8.13
N LEU A 154 -16.29 16.24 8.03
CA LEU A 154 -14.93 15.72 7.88
C LEU A 154 -14.49 14.94 9.12
N ASP A 155 -14.66 15.51 10.32
CA ASP A 155 -14.30 14.84 11.57
C ASP A 155 -15.07 13.52 11.73
N ASP A 156 -16.38 13.52 11.48
CA ASP A 156 -17.23 12.32 11.53
C ASP A 156 -16.78 11.28 10.49
N ALA A 157 -16.35 11.71 9.29
CA ALA A 157 -15.84 10.84 8.24
C ALA A 157 -14.47 10.24 8.57
N ALA A 158 -13.57 11.02 9.20
CA ALA A 158 -12.27 10.56 9.66
C ALA A 158 -12.42 9.44 10.70
N VAL A 159 -13.24 9.66 11.73
CA VAL A 159 -13.51 8.65 12.78
C VAL A 159 -14.12 7.37 12.20
N ALA A 160 -15.07 7.49 11.27
CA ALA A 160 -15.63 6.33 10.59
C ALA A 160 -14.60 5.63 9.68
N GLY A 161 -13.72 6.40 9.04
CA GLY A 161 -12.61 5.93 8.23
C GLY A 161 -11.61 5.10 9.04
N GLU A 162 -11.21 5.58 10.23
CA GLU A 162 -10.36 4.87 11.19
C GLU A 162 -10.93 3.48 11.52
N GLN A 163 -12.23 3.39 11.81
CA GLN A 163 -12.90 2.12 12.13
C GLN A 163 -12.89 1.15 10.95
N LEU A 164 -13.14 1.65 9.74
CA LEU A 164 -13.09 0.83 8.54
C LEU A 164 -11.65 0.36 8.23
N LEU A 165 -10.65 1.22 8.40
CA LEU A 165 -9.24 0.85 8.23
C LEU A 165 -8.81 -0.18 9.27
N ALA A 166 -9.24 -0.03 10.53
CA ALA A 166 -9.02 -1.02 11.59
C ALA A 166 -9.62 -2.39 11.21
N ARG A 167 -10.86 -2.40 10.70
CA ARG A 167 -11.51 -3.61 10.19
C ARG A 167 -10.75 -4.21 9.01
N LEU A 168 -10.25 -3.39 8.09
CA LEU A 168 -9.46 -3.86 6.95
C LEU A 168 -8.23 -4.63 7.44
N GLY A 169 -7.43 -4.03 8.32
CA GLY A 169 -6.21 -4.63 8.84
C GLY A 169 -6.44 -5.80 9.80
N GLY A 170 -7.46 -5.73 10.65
CA GLY A 170 -7.73 -6.70 11.71
C GLY A 170 -8.59 -7.90 11.29
N GLU A 171 -9.46 -7.74 10.29
CA GLU A 171 -10.43 -8.79 9.92
C GLU A 171 -10.32 -9.26 8.46
N LEU A 172 -10.08 -8.34 7.52
CA LEU A 172 -10.17 -8.65 6.09
C LEU A 172 -8.82 -9.07 5.51
N ALA A 173 -7.77 -8.28 5.72
CA ALA A 173 -6.42 -8.58 5.26
C ALA A 173 -5.89 -9.94 5.78
N PRO A 174 -6.15 -10.36 7.04
CA PRO A 174 -5.68 -11.67 7.51
C PRO A 174 -6.27 -12.86 6.75
N ARG A 175 -7.48 -12.73 6.19
CA ARG A 175 -8.10 -13.80 5.38
C ARG A 175 -7.33 -14.08 4.09
N LEU A 176 -6.63 -13.07 3.59
CA LEU A 176 -5.85 -13.17 2.36
C LEU A 176 -4.53 -13.94 2.56
N LEU A 177 -4.10 -14.17 3.81
CA LEU A 177 -2.93 -15.00 4.12
C LEU A 177 -3.10 -16.48 3.73
N ALA A 178 -4.34 -16.92 3.48
CA ALA A 178 -4.60 -18.25 2.91
C ALA A 178 -4.10 -18.37 1.45
N SER A 179 -4.01 -17.25 0.73
CA SER A 179 -3.64 -17.21 -0.69
C SER A 179 -2.24 -16.65 -0.92
N TRP A 180 -1.76 -15.75 -0.05
CA TRP A 180 -0.46 -15.10 -0.18
C TRP A 180 0.35 -15.16 1.11
N PRO A 181 1.68 -15.31 1.02
CA PRO A 181 2.55 -15.44 2.20
C PRO A 181 2.54 -14.20 3.12
N ALA A 182 2.28 -13.02 2.57
CA ALA A 182 2.13 -11.78 3.32
C ALA A 182 1.25 -10.82 2.53
N VAL A 183 0.60 -9.91 3.24
CA VAL A 183 -0.28 -8.89 2.66
C VAL A 183 -0.01 -7.55 3.32
N VAL A 184 0.04 -6.49 2.52
CA VAL A 184 0.18 -5.11 3.01
C VAL A 184 -1.19 -4.43 2.92
N TRP A 185 -1.48 -3.51 3.82
CA TRP A 185 -2.69 -2.68 3.75
C TRP A 185 -2.35 -1.23 4.09
N GLU A 186 -2.98 -0.31 3.36
CA GLU A 186 -2.86 1.12 3.58
C GLU A 186 -3.57 1.50 4.89
N ASP A 187 -2.80 1.97 5.86
CA ASP A 187 -3.25 2.29 7.22
C ASP A 187 -3.24 3.80 7.47
N GLN A 188 -3.60 4.59 6.45
CA GLN A 188 -3.72 6.05 6.54
C GLN A 188 -4.59 6.58 5.40
N ASP A 189 -5.13 7.78 5.61
CA ASP A 189 -5.80 8.57 4.57
C ASP A 189 -5.49 10.04 4.77
N GLU A 190 -4.57 10.55 3.95
CA GLU A 190 -4.12 11.94 4.01
C GLU A 190 -5.25 12.94 3.69
N CYS A 191 -6.26 12.54 2.91
CA CYS A 191 -7.38 13.44 2.58
C CYS A 191 -8.32 13.64 3.78
N LEU A 192 -8.42 12.63 4.65
CA LEU A 192 -9.22 12.68 5.88
C LEU A 192 -8.39 13.05 7.13
N ASP A 193 -7.08 13.29 6.99
CA ASP A 193 -6.11 13.43 8.10
C ASP A 193 -6.13 12.24 9.07
N VAL A 194 -6.44 11.03 8.56
CA VAL A 194 -6.36 9.78 9.32
C VAL A 194 -4.93 9.25 9.25
N ARG A 195 -4.29 9.10 10.40
CA ARG A 195 -2.88 8.68 10.50
C ARG A 195 -2.77 7.26 11.03
N PRO A 196 -1.61 6.60 10.83
CA PRO A 196 -1.38 5.26 11.35
C PRO A 196 -1.63 5.10 12.85
N GLU A 197 -1.30 6.12 13.65
CA GLU A 197 -1.49 6.15 15.10
C GLU A 197 -2.96 6.20 15.54
N ASP A 198 -3.87 6.65 14.66
CA ASP A 198 -5.29 6.76 14.97
C ASP A 198 -6.01 5.41 14.84
N ILE A 199 -5.41 4.46 14.11
CA ILE A 199 -6.04 3.16 13.85
C ILE A 199 -5.76 2.21 15.03
N PRO A 200 -6.81 1.74 15.73
CA PRO A 200 -6.67 0.82 16.85
C PRO A 200 -5.90 -0.47 16.47
N CYS A 201 -5.11 -0.96 17.42
CA CYS A 201 -4.40 -2.24 17.32
C CYS A 201 -5.33 -3.45 17.48
#